data_AF-A0A0F8X5X2-F1
#
_entry.id   AF-A0A0F8X5X2-F1
#
_cell.length_a   1.000
_cell.length_b   1.000
_cell.length_c   1.000
_cell.angle_alpha   90.00
_cell.angle_beta   90.00
_cell.angle_gamma   90.00
#
_symmetry.space_group_name_H-M   'P 1'
#
loop_
_entity.id
_entity.type
_entity.pdbx_description
1 polymer ?
#
loop_
_entity_poly.entity_id
_entity_poly.type
_entity_poly.pdbx_seq_one_letter_code
_entity_poly.pdbx_strand_id
1 'polypeptide(L)'
;MAEKVKRKLPDWLGTYLEYTEMQESPELFHLWTGISSIAAALERNVFLDRGIIGKLFPNMYIILTGASAVDRKTTAILIGETILREACPDINFIAQKITPEAFIQALQDQYTSREVGAGYVLAEELSFFLGTSDKSSALIQLLTKAYSCPDILDYHTKGEGVIEAHMSCVNFLGGTTPEWIKDSLPKYAIQGGWAGRHVFVYAHEQWNPIAHPELTPKMVRQRDNLLHDIAMIRLLKGEFVWSKDAKEWFRVWYEEV
;
A
#
# COMPACT_ATOMS: atom_id res chain seq x y z
N MET A 1 3.11 34.66 -6.40
CA MET A 1 3.57 33.34 -6.92
C MET A 1 4.05 32.56 -5.73
N ALA A 2 3.31 31.54 -5.28
CA ALA A 2 3.74 30.72 -4.16
C ALA A 2 5.03 29.99 -4.56
N GLU A 3 6.07 30.10 -3.73
CA GLU A 3 7.31 29.37 -3.89
C GLU A 3 6.97 27.88 -4.05
N LYS A 4 7.39 27.26 -5.16
CA LYS A 4 7.18 25.82 -5.37
C LYS A 4 7.98 25.10 -4.29
N VAL A 5 7.33 24.79 -3.18
CA VAL A 5 7.93 24.02 -2.08
C VAL A 5 8.49 22.75 -2.70
N LYS A 6 9.79 22.55 -2.55
CA LYS A 6 10.52 21.43 -3.15
C LYS A 6 10.73 20.35 -2.09
N ARG A 7 10.87 19.11 -2.56
CA ARG A 7 11.42 18.03 -1.76
C ARG A 7 12.82 18.40 -1.23
N LYS A 8 13.08 18.04 0.03
CA LYS A 8 14.35 18.22 0.74
C LYS A 8 15.27 17.02 0.53
N LEU A 9 14.72 15.81 0.39
CA LEU A 9 15.48 14.58 0.26
C LEU A 9 15.68 14.23 -1.22
N PRO A 10 16.91 13.86 -1.65
CA PRO A 10 17.15 13.37 -3.00
C PRO A 10 16.47 12.01 -3.22
N ASP A 11 16.55 11.13 -2.21
CA ASP A 11 15.89 9.84 -2.17
C ASP A 11 15.13 9.69 -0.85
N TRP A 12 13.80 9.57 -0.97
CA TRP A 12 12.93 9.40 0.18
C TRP A 12 13.06 7.99 0.76
N LEU A 13 13.15 6.98 -0.11
CA LEU A 13 13.15 5.58 0.30
C LEU A 13 14.47 5.20 0.96
N GLY A 14 15.61 5.61 0.41
CA GLY A 14 16.91 5.45 1.07
C GLY A 14 16.97 6.14 2.44
N THR A 15 16.47 7.37 2.55
CA THR A 15 16.40 8.07 3.85
C THR A 15 15.46 7.36 4.83
N TYR A 16 14.35 6.79 4.35
CA TYR A 16 13.41 6.02 5.16
C TYR A 16 14.06 4.76 5.72
N LEU A 17 14.79 4.02 4.88
CA LEU A 17 15.54 2.83 5.33
C LEU A 17 16.55 3.18 6.42
N GLU A 18 17.36 4.23 6.20
CA GLU A 18 18.31 4.73 7.21
C GLU A 18 17.61 5.13 8.52
N TYR A 19 16.44 5.77 8.44
CA TYR A 19 15.66 6.16 9.61
C TYR A 19 15.18 4.94 10.41
N THR A 20 14.95 3.81 9.74
CA THR A 20 14.46 2.55 10.34
C THR A 20 15.55 1.54 10.66
N GLU A 21 16.83 1.91 10.63
CA GLU A 21 17.93 0.98 10.98
C GLU A 21 17.95 0.60 12.47
N MET A 22 17.51 1.50 13.35
CA MET A 22 17.58 1.31 14.81
C MET A 22 16.34 0.59 15.38
N GLN A 23 15.84 -0.43 14.69
CA GLN A 23 14.74 -1.30 15.14
C GLN A 23 14.97 -2.75 14.65
N GLU A 24 14.12 -3.69 15.10
CA GLU A 24 14.38 -5.14 14.98
C GLU A 24 13.74 -5.82 13.75
N SER A 25 12.87 -5.15 12.99
CA SER A 25 12.25 -5.66 11.77
C SER A 25 13.24 -5.70 10.61
N PRO A 26 13.19 -6.73 9.76
CA PRO A 26 14.01 -6.83 8.55
C PRO A 26 13.94 -5.59 7.66
N GLU A 27 15.07 -5.20 7.07
CA GLU A 27 15.16 -4.05 6.15
C GLU A 27 14.20 -4.24 4.96
N LEU A 28 14.07 -5.46 4.46
CA LEU A 28 13.18 -5.79 3.35
C LEU A 28 11.71 -5.45 3.66
N PHE A 29 11.26 -5.63 4.89
CA PHE A 29 9.91 -5.22 5.29
C PHE A 29 9.77 -3.71 5.25
N HIS A 30 10.77 -2.97 5.72
CA HIS A 30 10.78 -1.51 5.62
C HIS A 30 10.80 -1.03 4.17
N LEU A 31 11.59 -1.63 3.29
CA LEU A 31 11.62 -1.28 1.88
C LEU A 31 10.21 -1.33 1.26
N TRP A 32 9.50 -2.44 1.46
CA TRP A 32 8.17 -2.62 0.92
C TRP A 32 7.09 -1.79 1.64
N THR A 33 7.23 -1.54 2.95
CA THR A 33 6.36 -0.58 3.65
C THR A 33 6.57 0.85 3.15
N GLY A 34 7.81 1.27 2.88
CA GLY A 34 8.13 2.58 2.31
C GLY A 34 7.54 2.75 0.92
N ILE A 35 7.68 1.74 0.06
CA ILE A 35 7.04 1.69 -1.27
C ILE A 35 5.51 1.79 -1.14
N SER A 36 4.90 0.98 -0.25
CA SER A 36 3.47 1.03 0.03
C SER A 36 3.02 2.41 0.50
N SER A 37 3.86 3.08 1.30
CA SER A 37 3.56 4.41 1.82
C SER A 37 3.55 5.47 0.71
N ILE A 38 4.53 5.41 -0.19
CA ILE A 38 4.57 6.27 -1.39
C ILE A 38 3.34 6.02 -2.27
N ALA A 39 3.01 4.76 -2.53
CA ALA A 39 1.84 4.34 -3.30
C ALA A 39 0.52 4.87 -2.71
N ALA A 40 0.35 4.74 -1.39
CA ALA A 40 -0.81 5.27 -0.66
C ALA A 40 -0.86 6.80 -0.64
N ALA A 41 0.28 7.48 -0.62
CA ALA A 41 0.34 8.94 -0.70
C ALA A 41 -0.02 9.46 -2.11
N LEU A 42 0.44 8.78 -3.15
CA LEU A 42 0.19 9.15 -4.55
C LEU A 42 -1.27 8.91 -4.98
N GLU A 43 -1.93 7.88 -4.44
CA GLU A 43 -3.31 7.52 -4.78
C GLU A 43 -3.49 7.40 -6.31
N ARG A 44 -4.63 7.84 -6.86
CA ARG A 44 -4.89 7.90 -8.31
C ARG A 44 -4.38 9.18 -8.98
N ASN A 45 -3.58 9.99 -8.29
CA ASN A 45 -3.20 11.32 -8.80
C ASN A 45 -2.18 11.25 -9.94
N VAL A 46 -1.41 10.16 -10.01
CA VAL A 46 -0.37 9.96 -11.01
C VAL A 46 -0.58 8.65 -11.74
N PHE A 47 -0.12 8.57 -12.98
CA PHE A 47 -0.24 7.36 -13.78
C PHE A 47 0.87 7.25 -14.81
N LEU A 48 1.10 6.04 -15.30
CA LEU A 48 1.89 5.76 -16.48
C LEU A 48 0.96 5.31 -17.61
N ASP A 49 0.95 6.00 -18.74
CA ASP A 49 0.17 5.59 -19.90
C ASP A 49 0.91 4.48 -20.67
N ARG A 50 0.26 3.32 -20.81
CA ARG A 50 0.77 2.14 -21.53
C ARG A 50 0.07 1.94 -22.88
N GLY A 51 -0.61 2.97 -23.40
CA GLY A 51 -1.35 2.94 -24.65
C GLY A 51 -2.56 2.04 -24.58
N ILE A 52 -2.60 0.98 -25.42
CA ILE A 52 -3.74 0.06 -25.53
C ILE A 52 -4.04 -0.68 -24.22
N ILE A 53 -3.02 -0.90 -23.38
CA ILE A 53 -3.17 -1.56 -22.07
C ILE A 53 -3.89 -0.63 -21.08
N GLY A 54 -3.89 0.68 -21.32
CA GLY A 54 -4.48 1.69 -20.46
C GLY A 54 -3.48 2.31 -19.49
N LYS A 55 -4.02 2.95 -18.45
CA LYS A 55 -3.25 3.66 -17.43
C LYS A 55 -2.86 2.72 -16.29
N LEU A 56 -1.58 2.72 -15.93
CA LEU A 56 -1.08 2.08 -14.73
C LEU A 56 -0.99 3.11 -13.60
N PHE A 57 -1.70 2.85 -12.52
CA PHE A 57 -1.68 3.67 -11.31
C PHE A 57 -0.71 3.05 -10.28
N PRO A 58 -0.24 3.81 -9.27
CA PRO A 58 0.69 3.30 -8.26
C PRO A 58 -0.02 2.46 -7.20
N ASN A 59 -1.07 1.71 -7.55
CA ASN A 59 -1.79 0.86 -6.60
C ASN A 59 -0.98 -0.42 -6.31
N MET A 60 -0.76 -0.70 -5.03
CA MET A 60 0.08 -1.79 -4.56
C MET A 60 -0.63 -2.61 -3.49
N TYR A 61 -0.67 -3.92 -3.69
CA TYR A 61 -1.10 -4.89 -2.69
C TYR A 61 0.12 -5.68 -2.22
N ILE A 62 0.50 -5.51 -0.96
CA ILE A 62 1.75 -6.02 -0.38
C ILE A 62 1.41 -6.81 0.88
N ILE A 63 2.01 -7.99 1.02
CA ILE A 63 1.88 -8.83 2.22
C ILE A 63 3.28 -9.17 2.74
N LEU A 64 3.61 -8.65 3.91
CA LEU A 64 4.81 -9.01 4.65
C LEU A 64 4.61 -10.39 5.29
N THR A 65 5.52 -11.32 4.99
CA THR A 65 5.44 -12.72 5.40
C THR A 65 6.68 -13.10 6.20
N GLY A 66 6.48 -13.55 7.44
CA GLY A 66 7.56 -13.94 8.34
C GLY A 66 7.03 -14.60 9.61
N ALA A 67 7.90 -15.19 10.43
CA ALA A 67 7.56 -15.78 11.71
C ALA A 67 6.87 -14.74 12.63
N SER A 68 5.85 -15.18 13.37
CA SER A 68 5.16 -14.33 14.34
C SER A 68 6.09 -13.96 15.49
N ALA A 69 5.95 -12.73 16.01
CA ALA A 69 6.74 -12.16 17.11
C ALA A 69 8.27 -12.04 16.90
N VAL A 70 8.86 -12.73 15.91
CA VAL A 70 10.29 -12.71 15.60
C VAL A 70 10.60 -11.62 14.58
N ASP A 71 9.98 -11.67 13.40
CA ASP A 71 10.37 -10.77 12.30
C ASP A 71 9.68 -9.39 12.35
N ARG A 72 9.04 -9.05 13.48
CA ARG A 72 8.46 -7.72 13.81
C ARG A 72 7.72 -7.01 12.65
N LYS A 73 6.99 -7.76 11.83
CA LYS A 73 6.22 -7.22 10.66
C LYS A 73 5.33 -6.03 11.03
N THR A 74 4.60 -6.16 12.13
CA THR A 74 3.68 -5.13 12.63
C THR A 74 4.43 -3.83 12.92
N THR A 75 5.63 -3.90 13.49
CA THR A 75 6.46 -2.70 13.74
C THR A 75 6.79 -1.97 12.44
N ALA A 76 7.18 -2.69 11.38
CA ALA A 76 7.43 -2.07 10.07
C ALA A 76 6.18 -1.36 9.53
N ILE A 77 5.02 -2.03 9.54
CA ILE A 77 3.73 -1.47 9.08
C ILE A 77 3.38 -0.21 9.86
N LEU A 78 3.46 -0.25 11.19
CA LEU A 78 3.10 0.86 12.08
C LEU A 78 4.00 2.09 11.88
N ILE A 79 5.29 1.90 11.60
CA ILE A 79 6.21 3.02 11.35
C ILE A 79 5.81 3.76 10.06
N GLY A 80 5.52 3.02 8.98
CA GLY A 80 5.04 3.61 7.72
C GLY A 80 3.67 4.29 7.88
N GLU A 81 2.74 3.64 8.58
CA GLU A 81 1.43 4.21 8.92
C GLU A 81 1.56 5.53 9.68
N THR A 82 2.42 5.57 10.70
CA THR A 82 2.63 6.77 11.53
C THR A 82 3.10 7.95 10.68
N ILE A 83 4.07 7.72 9.79
CA ILE A 83 4.57 8.76 8.88
C ILE A 83 3.45 9.28 7.98
N LEU A 84 2.63 8.37 7.41
CA LEU A 84 1.55 8.77 6.52
C LEU A 84 0.42 9.51 7.24
N ARG A 85 0.00 9.05 8.41
CA ARG A 85 -1.07 9.71 9.18
C ARG A 85 -0.68 11.13 9.58
N GLU A 86 0.58 11.34 9.93
CA GLU A 86 1.07 12.66 10.34
C GLU A 86 1.28 13.60 9.15
N ALA A 87 1.88 13.11 8.06
CA ALA A 87 2.16 13.95 6.90
C ALA A 87 0.93 14.20 6.01
N CYS A 88 0.01 13.24 5.95
CA CYS A 88 -1.10 13.18 5.01
C CYS A 88 -2.41 12.79 5.73
N PRO A 89 -2.96 13.66 6.60
CA PRO A 89 -4.10 13.33 7.46
C PRO A 89 -5.37 12.95 6.70
N ASP A 90 -5.52 13.41 5.45
CA ASP A 90 -6.69 13.12 4.61
C ASP A 90 -6.55 11.81 3.80
N ILE A 91 -5.56 10.95 4.10
CA ILE A 91 -5.53 9.59 3.54
C ILE A 91 -6.69 8.80 4.14
N ASN A 92 -7.45 8.15 3.28
CA ASN A 92 -8.56 7.29 3.67
C ASN A 92 -8.03 5.93 4.14
N PHE A 93 -7.74 5.81 5.43
CA PHE A 93 -7.39 4.53 6.05
C PHE A 93 -8.64 3.68 6.26
N ILE A 94 -8.70 2.54 5.58
CA ILE A 94 -9.83 1.63 5.64
C ILE A 94 -9.65 0.65 6.80
N ALA A 95 -10.69 0.46 7.61
CA ALA A 95 -10.67 -0.47 8.73
C ALA A 95 -10.43 -1.91 8.27
N GLN A 96 -9.62 -2.64 9.04
CA GLN A 96 -9.26 -4.04 8.76
C GLN A 96 -10.48 -4.99 8.73
N LYS A 97 -11.55 -4.66 9.46
CA LYS A 97 -12.81 -5.40 9.42
C LYS A 97 -13.92 -4.48 8.92
N ILE A 98 -14.30 -4.68 7.66
CA ILE A 98 -15.30 -3.85 6.98
C ILE A 98 -16.20 -4.75 6.12
N THR A 99 -17.46 -4.35 5.92
CA THR A 99 -18.33 -5.06 4.96
C THR A 99 -18.05 -4.55 3.54
N PRO A 100 -18.37 -5.33 2.49
CA PRO A 100 -18.23 -4.87 1.11
C PRO A 100 -18.97 -3.53 0.85
N GLU A 101 -20.13 -3.33 1.46
CA GLU A 101 -20.93 -2.12 1.31
C GLU A 101 -20.26 -0.90 1.94
N ALA A 102 -19.79 -1.05 3.18
CA ALA A 102 -19.04 0.01 3.86
C ALA A 102 -17.70 0.31 3.17
N PHE A 103 -17.08 -0.69 2.53
CA PHE A 103 -15.87 -0.50 1.74
C PHE A 103 -16.12 0.38 0.52
N ILE A 104 -17.16 0.10 -0.27
CA ILE A 104 -17.57 0.97 -1.39
C ILE A 104 -17.90 2.38 -0.90
N GLN A 105 -18.70 2.50 0.16
CA GLN A 105 -19.08 3.79 0.71
C GLN A 105 -17.86 4.61 1.13
N ALA A 106 -16.88 4.00 1.81
CA ALA A 106 -15.67 4.69 2.23
C ALA A 106 -14.84 5.23 1.04
N LEU A 107 -14.79 4.51 -0.08
CA LEU A 107 -14.15 5.01 -1.31
C LEU A 107 -14.98 6.14 -1.95
N GLN A 108 -16.30 6.01 -1.96
CA GLN A 108 -17.18 7.02 -2.53
C GLN A 108 -17.19 8.34 -1.74
N ASP A 109 -17.10 8.26 -0.41
CA ASP A 109 -16.95 9.44 0.46
C ASP A 109 -15.63 10.17 0.18
N GLN A 110 -14.54 9.42 -0.02
CA GLN A 110 -13.26 9.99 -0.41
C GLN A 110 -13.33 10.65 -1.80
N TYR A 111 -14.01 10.02 -2.76
CA TYR A 111 -14.24 10.63 -4.07
C TYR A 111 -15.01 11.95 -3.96
N THR A 112 -16.07 11.99 -3.16
CA THR A 112 -16.90 13.19 -2.98
C THR A 112 -16.10 14.38 -2.42
N SER A 113 -15.09 14.11 -1.58
CA SER A 113 -14.24 15.15 -0.98
C SER A 113 -13.02 15.53 -1.83
N ARG A 114 -12.46 14.61 -2.63
CA ARG A 114 -11.15 14.78 -3.27
C ARG A 114 -11.07 14.40 -4.75
N GLU A 115 -12.21 14.08 -5.36
CA GLU A 115 -12.34 13.61 -6.75
C GLU A 115 -11.57 12.31 -7.07
N VAL A 116 -11.14 11.59 -6.02
CA VAL A 116 -10.43 10.32 -6.10
C VAL A 116 -10.98 9.38 -5.04
N GLY A 117 -11.53 8.23 -5.44
CA GLY A 117 -12.00 7.19 -4.54
C GLY A 117 -10.87 6.30 -4.04
N ALA A 118 -9.90 6.88 -3.33
CA ALA A 118 -8.76 6.14 -2.82
C ALA A 118 -9.04 5.51 -1.44
N GLY A 119 -8.39 4.39 -1.17
CA GLY A 119 -8.40 3.74 0.13
C GLY A 119 -7.08 3.03 0.40
N TYR A 120 -6.63 3.07 1.66
CA TYR A 120 -5.46 2.33 2.11
C TYR A 120 -5.85 1.36 3.21
N VAL A 121 -5.81 0.06 2.88
CA VAL A 121 -6.11 -1.02 3.82
C VAL A 121 -4.83 -1.43 4.53
N LEU A 122 -4.84 -1.31 5.86
CA LEU A 122 -3.79 -1.84 6.72
C LEU A 122 -4.31 -3.08 7.45
N ALA A 123 -3.71 -4.23 7.13
CA ALA A 123 -4.07 -5.52 7.71
C ALA A 123 -2.87 -6.12 8.44
N GLU A 124 -2.48 -5.53 9.57
CA GLU A 124 -1.34 -5.95 10.40
C GLU A 124 -1.33 -7.47 10.65
N GLU A 125 -2.52 -8.03 10.83
CA GLU A 125 -2.78 -9.46 10.88
C GLU A 125 -3.82 -9.85 9.82
N LEU A 126 -3.33 -10.42 8.72
CA LEU A 126 -4.16 -10.82 7.58
C LEU A 126 -5.28 -11.81 7.95
N SER A 127 -5.09 -12.58 9.03
CA SER A 127 -6.07 -13.53 9.57
C SER A 127 -7.39 -12.90 9.96
N PHE A 128 -7.36 -11.71 10.58
CA PHE A 128 -8.56 -10.97 10.94
C PHE A 128 -9.28 -10.40 9.72
N PHE A 129 -8.53 -10.08 8.66
CA PHE A 129 -9.06 -9.55 7.41
C PHE A 129 -9.74 -10.65 6.57
N LEU A 130 -9.08 -11.80 6.43
CA LEU A 130 -9.51 -12.91 5.55
C LEU A 130 -10.36 -13.98 6.24
N GLY A 131 -10.96 -13.70 7.40
CA GLY A 131 -11.70 -14.68 8.21
C GLY A 131 -12.73 -15.52 7.42
N THR A 132 -13.17 -16.65 7.95
CA THR A 132 -13.89 -17.72 7.23
C THR A 132 -15.37 -17.44 6.87
N SER A 133 -15.80 -16.18 6.85
CA SER A 133 -17.20 -15.82 6.57
C SER A 133 -17.47 -15.57 5.08
N ASP A 134 -18.72 -15.78 4.63
CA ASP A 134 -19.15 -15.46 3.26
C ASP A 134 -18.91 -13.97 2.91
N LYS A 135 -19.01 -13.08 3.90
CA LYS A 135 -18.74 -11.65 3.74
C LYS A 135 -17.28 -11.36 3.40
N SER A 136 -16.35 -12.15 3.97
CA SER A 136 -14.92 -12.02 3.67
C SER A 136 -14.63 -12.43 2.23
N SER A 137 -15.32 -13.47 1.72
CA SER A 137 -15.19 -13.88 0.32
C SER A 137 -15.65 -12.79 -0.66
N ALA A 138 -16.78 -12.15 -0.36
CA ALA A 138 -17.27 -11.02 -1.16
C ALA A 138 -16.29 -9.83 -1.15
N LEU A 139 -15.71 -9.51 0.01
CA LEU A 139 -14.71 -8.44 0.11
C LEU A 139 -13.43 -8.76 -0.67
N ILE A 140 -12.95 -10.01 -0.63
CA ILE A 140 -11.78 -10.45 -1.41
C ILE A 140 -12.02 -10.30 -2.92
N GLN A 141 -13.21 -10.68 -3.40
CA GLN A 141 -13.59 -10.49 -4.80
C GLN A 141 -13.64 -9.00 -5.16
N LEU A 142 -14.18 -8.17 -4.26
CA LEU A 142 -14.24 -6.74 -4.46
C LEU A 142 -12.86 -6.09 -4.51
N LEU A 143 -11.95 -6.46 -3.61
CA LEU A 143 -10.55 -6.02 -3.65
C LEU A 143 -9.83 -6.47 -4.92
N THR A 144 -10.14 -7.69 -5.40
CA THR A 144 -9.59 -8.23 -6.65
C THR A 144 -10.05 -7.39 -7.85
N LYS A 145 -11.31 -6.95 -7.87
CA LYS A 145 -11.86 -6.02 -8.88
C LYS A 145 -11.24 -4.63 -8.77
N ALA A 146 -11.10 -4.11 -7.55
CA ALA A 146 -10.54 -2.78 -7.27
C ALA A 146 -9.06 -2.64 -7.68
N TYR A 147 -8.30 -3.75 -7.73
CA TYR A 147 -6.88 -3.75 -8.10
C TYR A 147 -6.61 -3.19 -9.50
N SER A 148 -7.55 -3.29 -10.44
CA SER A 148 -7.37 -2.70 -11.77
C SER A 148 -7.63 -1.20 -11.81
N CYS A 149 -7.90 -0.57 -10.65
CA CYS A 149 -8.28 0.83 -10.53
C CYS A 149 -9.38 1.22 -11.54
N PRO A 150 -10.57 0.61 -11.50
CA PRO A 150 -11.64 1.01 -12.40
C PRO A 150 -12.13 2.44 -12.10
N ASP A 151 -12.58 3.15 -13.14
CA ASP A 151 -13.21 4.47 -13.00
C ASP A 151 -14.54 4.38 -12.23
N ILE A 152 -15.22 3.23 -12.30
CA ILE A 152 -16.42 2.90 -11.52
C ILE A 152 -16.21 1.51 -10.92
N LEU A 153 -16.18 1.44 -9.59
CA LEU A 153 -16.18 0.20 -8.83
C LEU A 153 -17.58 -0.04 -8.27
N ASP A 154 -18.36 -0.85 -8.97
CA ASP A 154 -19.72 -1.24 -8.57
C ASP A 154 -19.75 -2.55 -7.78
N TYR A 155 -20.72 -2.66 -6.87
CA TYR A 155 -21.06 -3.86 -6.12
C TYR A 155 -22.58 -4.02 -6.03
N HIS A 156 -23.08 -5.21 -6.35
CA HIS A 156 -24.51 -5.49 -6.40
C HIS A 156 -24.97 -6.16 -5.11
N THR A 157 -25.88 -5.51 -4.38
CA THR A 157 -26.50 -6.06 -3.17
C THR A 157 -27.90 -6.58 -3.47
N LYS A 158 -28.37 -7.55 -2.68
CA LYS A 158 -29.74 -8.10 -2.84
C LYS A 158 -30.84 -7.11 -2.41
N GLY A 159 -30.54 -6.14 -1.54
CA GLY A 159 -31.53 -5.28 -0.87
C GLY A 159 -31.49 -3.81 -1.29
N GLU A 160 -30.31 -3.24 -1.53
CA GLU A 160 -30.13 -1.79 -1.82
C GLU A 160 -29.87 -1.52 -3.30
N GLY A 161 -29.81 -2.56 -4.14
CA GLY A 161 -29.47 -2.44 -5.55
C GLY A 161 -27.97 -2.37 -5.77
N VAL A 162 -27.54 -1.49 -6.68
CA VAL A 162 -26.13 -1.31 -7.04
C VAL A 162 -25.56 -0.12 -6.27
N ILE A 163 -24.45 -0.35 -5.56
CA ILE A 163 -23.64 0.71 -4.95
C ILE A 163 -22.34 0.85 -5.74
N GLU A 164 -21.81 2.07 -5.85
CA GLU A 164 -20.63 2.35 -6.67
C GLU A 164 -19.68 3.35 -6.00
N ALA A 165 -18.39 3.20 -6.31
CA ALA A 165 -17.35 4.17 -5.99
C ALA A 165 -16.62 4.63 -7.25
N HIS A 166 -16.42 5.94 -7.39
CA HIS A 166 -15.75 6.52 -8.57
C HIS A 166 -14.24 6.68 -8.39
N MET A 167 -13.51 6.59 -9.50
CA MET A 167 -12.06 6.84 -9.58
C MET A 167 -11.29 6.03 -8.54
N SER A 168 -11.62 4.73 -8.43
CA SER A 168 -11.15 3.87 -7.34
C SER A 168 -9.63 3.63 -7.40
N CYS A 169 -8.93 3.76 -6.27
CA CYS A 169 -7.51 3.40 -6.19
C CYS A 169 -7.18 2.86 -4.81
N VAL A 170 -7.02 1.54 -4.72
CA VAL A 170 -6.85 0.86 -3.43
C VAL A 170 -5.40 0.43 -3.29
N ASN A 171 -4.82 0.78 -2.15
CA ASN A 171 -3.56 0.21 -1.69
C ASN A 171 -3.84 -0.74 -0.51
N PHE A 172 -3.04 -1.78 -0.39
CA PHE A 172 -3.17 -2.78 0.67
C PHE A 172 -1.78 -3.12 1.20
N LEU A 173 -1.60 -3.02 2.51
CA LEU A 173 -0.42 -3.50 3.21
C LEU A 173 -0.85 -4.39 4.36
N GLY A 174 -0.44 -5.65 4.34
CA GLY A 174 -0.75 -6.61 5.39
C GLY A 174 0.45 -7.37 5.90
N GLY A 175 0.27 -8.01 7.05
CA GLY A 175 1.25 -8.90 7.68
C GLY A 175 0.65 -10.29 7.90
N THR A 176 1.45 -11.34 7.68
CA THR A 176 1.04 -12.72 7.95
C THR A 176 2.24 -13.65 8.20
N THR A 177 1.97 -14.91 8.54
CA THR A 177 2.98 -15.96 8.67
C THR A 177 2.88 -16.97 7.52
N PRO A 178 3.99 -17.63 7.15
CA PRO A 178 3.95 -18.71 6.16
C PRO A 178 2.95 -19.81 6.51
N GLU A 179 2.89 -20.21 7.78
CA GLU A 179 1.98 -21.24 8.29
C GLU A 179 0.53 -20.81 8.10
N TRP A 180 0.20 -19.55 8.42
CA TRP A 180 -1.16 -19.05 8.27
C TRP A 180 -1.60 -19.01 6.80
N ILE A 181 -0.71 -18.59 5.89
CA ILE A 181 -0.98 -18.66 4.44
C ILE A 181 -1.30 -20.10 4.04
N LYS A 182 -0.48 -21.07 4.46
CA LYS A 182 -0.64 -22.47 4.10
C LYS A 182 -1.95 -23.07 4.63
N ASP A 183 -2.30 -22.76 5.87
CA ASP A 183 -3.38 -23.45 6.58
C ASP A 183 -4.74 -22.74 6.43
N SER A 184 -4.74 -21.43 6.19
CA SER A 184 -5.95 -20.60 6.29
C SER A 184 -6.28 -19.81 5.03
N LEU A 185 -5.36 -19.67 4.06
CA LEU A 185 -5.67 -18.94 2.84
C LEU A 185 -6.67 -19.77 2.00
N PRO A 186 -7.89 -19.27 1.74
CA PRO A 186 -8.88 -20.06 1.03
C PRO A 186 -8.44 -20.37 -0.40
N LYS A 187 -8.73 -21.57 -0.89
CA LYS A 187 -8.37 -21.98 -2.26
C LYS A 187 -8.86 -20.99 -3.33
N TYR A 188 -10.04 -20.39 -3.13
CA TYR A 188 -10.58 -19.39 -4.06
C TYR A 188 -9.78 -18.08 -4.05
N ALA A 189 -9.10 -17.70 -2.96
CA ALA A 189 -8.25 -16.51 -2.94
C ALA A 189 -6.95 -16.74 -3.73
N ILE A 190 -6.43 -17.98 -3.68
CA ILE A 190 -5.27 -18.38 -4.47
C ILE A 190 -5.64 -18.50 -5.96
N GLN A 191 -6.68 -19.26 -6.27
CA GLN A 191 -7.08 -19.57 -7.65
C GLN A 191 -7.88 -18.44 -8.32
N GLY A 192 -8.59 -17.62 -7.54
CA GLY A 192 -9.39 -16.49 -8.02
C GLY A 192 -8.58 -15.23 -8.32
N GLY A 193 -7.25 -15.34 -8.31
CA GLY A 193 -6.34 -14.27 -8.74
C GLY A 193 -6.10 -13.18 -7.70
N TRP A 194 -6.63 -13.29 -6.47
CA TRP A 194 -6.27 -12.37 -5.39
C TRP A 194 -4.78 -12.51 -5.07
N ALA A 195 -4.30 -13.72 -4.82
CA ALA A 195 -2.88 -13.95 -4.52
C ALA A 195 -1.95 -13.45 -5.65
N GLY A 196 -2.32 -13.65 -6.92
CA GLY A 196 -1.53 -13.17 -8.06
C GLY A 196 -1.43 -11.65 -8.21
N ARG A 197 -2.23 -10.88 -7.46
CA ARG A 197 -2.17 -9.41 -7.41
C ARG A 197 -1.38 -8.88 -6.21
N HIS A 198 -0.93 -9.76 -5.32
CA HIS A 198 -0.17 -9.39 -4.14
C HIS A 198 1.31 -9.67 -4.34
N VAL A 199 2.14 -8.74 -3.88
CA VAL A 199 3.56 -9.01 -3.66
C VAL A 199 3.72 -9.63 -2.27
N PHE A 200 4.08 -10.90 -2.23
CA PHE A 200 4.43 -11.58 -0.99
C PHE A 200 5.91 -11.36 -0.68
N VAL A 201 6.17 -10.59 0.38
CA VAL A 201 7.51 -10.22 0.81
C VAL A 201 7.90 -11.16 1.94
N TYR A 202 8.69 -12.18 1.65
CA TYR A 202 9.20 -13.08 2.67
C TYR A 202 10.55 -12.58 3.19
N ALA A 203 10.66 -12.39 4.50
CA ALA A 203 11.94 -12.16 5.17
C ALA A 203 11.98 -12.95 6.46
N HIS A 204 13.14 -13.49 6.76
CA HIS A 204 13.48 -14.08 8.04
C HIS A 204 14.94 -13.73 8.32
N GLU A 205 15.16 -12.86 9.30
CA GLU A 205 16.52 -12.42 9.65
C GLU A 205 16.85 -12.88 11.07
N GLN A 206 18.15 -13.08 11.32
CA GLN A 206 18.63 -13.37 12.66
C GLN A 206 18.33 -12.16 13.55
N TRP A 207 17.59 -12.40 14.62
CA TRP A 207 17.18 -11.38 15.59
C TRP A 207 18.39 -10.58 16.08
N ASN A 208 18.41 -9.28 15.77
CA ASN A 208 19.35 -8.32 16.32
C ASN A 208 18.66 -7.52 17.43
N PRO A 209 18.74 -7.95 18.70
CA PRO A 209 17.94 -7.37 19.76
C PRO A 209 18.38 -5.94 20.08
N ILE A 210 17.43 -5.01 20.07
CA ILE A 210 17.64 -3.61 20.47
C ILE A 210 16.78 -3.34 21.70
N ALA A 211 17.38 -3.45 22.88
CA ALA A 211 16.65 -3.30 24.15
C ALA A 211 16.04 -1.90 24.34
N HIS A 212 16.73 -0.87 23.87
CA HIS A 212 16.35 0.53 24.03
C HIS A 212 16.57 1.29 22.71
N PRO A 213 15.59 1.29 21.79
CA PRO A 213 15.69 2.09 20.59
C PRO A 213 15.58 3.58 20.97
N GLU A 214 16.64 4.34 20.72
CA GLU A 214 16.70 5.78 21.01
C GLU A 214 16.67 6.61 19.72
N LEU A 215 15.87 7.67 19.72
CA LEU A 215 15.85 8.63 18.62
C LEU A 215 17.07 9.55 18.69
N THR A 216 18.01 9.36 17.77
CA THR A 216 19.14 10.28 17.62
C THR A 216 18.71 11.61 17.00
N PRO A 217 19.45 12.71 17.20
CA PRO A 217 19.18 13.97 16.51
C PRO A 217 19.21 13.85 14.97
N LYS A 218 19.95 12.87 14.42
CA LYS A 218 19.94 12.55 12.99
C LYS A 218 18.57 11.99 12.59
N MET A 219 18.06 11.00 13.33
CA MET A 219 16.77 10.35 13.06
C MET A 219 15.60 11.33 13.16
N VAL A 220 15.62 12.23 14.13
CA VAL A 220 14.59 13.30 14.25
C VAL A 220 14.57 14.16 12.99
N ARG A 221 15.73 14.64 12.52
CA ARG A 221 15.82 15.41 11.27
C ARG A 221 15.41 14.60 10.04
N GLN A 222 15.76 13.33 9.97
CA GLN A 222 15.34 12.45 8.87
C GLN A 222 13.82 12.32 8.86
N ARG A 223 13.20 12.04 10.01
CA ARG A 223 11.74 11.96 10.16
C ARG A 223 11.05 13.24 9.69
N ASP A 224 11.49 14.40 10.15
CA ASP A 224 10.89 15.69 9.75
C ASP A 224 10.97 15.92 8.23
N ASN A 225 12.10 15.54 7.62
CA ASN A 225 12.26 15.62 6.18
C ASN A 225 11.43 14.57 5.43
N LEU A 226 11.28 13.36 5.98
CA LEU A 226 10.44 12.29 5.41
C LEU A 226 8.97 12.71 5.40
N LEU A 227 8.47 13.28 6.51
CA LEU A 227 7.11 13.81 6.63
C LEU A 227 6.87 14.94 5.62
N HIS A 228 7.78 15.90 5.55
CA HIS A 228 7.72 16.99 4.57
C HIS A 228 7.67 16.45 3.14
N ASP A 229 8.60 15.56 2.78
CA ASP A 229 8.72 15.08 1.41
C ASP A 229 7.56 14.18 0.99
N ILE A 230 7.00 13.33 1.87
CA ILE A 230 5.86 12.49 1.49
C ILE A 230 4.58 13.31 1.30
N ALA A 231 4.40 14.38 2.09
CA ALA A 231 3.35 15.37 1.84
C ALA A 231 3.54 16.06 0.48
N MET A 232 4.79 16.35 0.09
CA MET A 232 5.09 16.88 -1.25
C MET A 232 4.86 15.86 -2.37
N ILE A 233 5.20 14.59 -2.16
CA ILE A 233 4.94 13.49 -3.11
C ILE A 233 3.45 13.36 -3.39
N ARG A 234 2.61 13.44 -2.36
CA ARG A 234 1.14 13.42 -2.48
C ARG A 234 0.57 14.52 -3.38
N LEU A 235 1.27 15.65 -3.53
CA LEU A 235 0.84 16.75 -4.40
C LEU A 235 1.15 16.53 -5.88
N LEU A 236 1.91 15.49 -6.23
CA LEU A 236 2.20 15.14 -7.61
C LEU A 236 0.92 14.74 -8.34
N LYS A 237 0.75 15.25 -9.56
CA LYS A 237 -0.40 14.96 -10.42
C LYS A 237 0.05 14.77 -11.87
N GLY A 238 -0.61 13.85 -12.56
CA GLY A 238 -0.48 13.65 -14.00
C GLY A 238 0.39 12.47 -14.42
N GLU A 239 0.73 12.46 -15.71
CA GLU A 239 1.43 11.36 -16.34
C GLU A 239 2.93 11.35 -16.00
N PHE A 240 3.42 10.18 -15.61
CA PHE A 240 4.84 9.86 -15.61
C PHE A 240 5.23 9.30 -16.95
N VAL A 241 6.30 9.83 -17.53
CA VAL A 241 6.84 9.37 -18.81
C VAL A 241 8.18 8.67 -18.60
N TRP A 242 8.37 7.57 -19.32
CA TRP A 242 9.64 6.87 -19.32
C TRP A 242 10.77 7.78 -19.83
N SER A 243 11.90 7.77 -19.13
CA SER A 243 13.15 8.17 -19.77
C SER A 243 13.54 7.13 -20.83
N LYS A 244 14.43 7.51 -21.75
CA LYS A 244 14.93 6.59 -22.79
C LYS A 244 15.56 5.35 -22.16
N ASP A 245 16.41 5.55 -21.16
CA ASP A 245 17.15 4.49 -20.48
C ASP A 245 16.21 3.56 -19.70
N ALA A 246 15.20 4.11 -19.01
CA ALA A 246 14.25 3.31 -18.25
C ALA A 246 13.33 2.48 -19.17
N LYS A 247 12.93 3.04 -20.32
CA LYS A 247 12.13 2.32 -21.32
C LYS A 247 12.89 1.14 -21.92
N GLU A 248 14.17 1.36 -22.24
CA GLU A 248 15.02 0.31 -22.79
C GLU A 248 15.32 -0.79 -21.77
N TRP A 249 15.65 -0.40 -20.53
CA TRP A 249 15.84 -1.35 -19.44
C TRP A 249 14.60 -2.23 -19.23
N PHE A 250 13.40 -1.63 -19.19
CA PHE A 250 12.15 -2.37 -19.03
C PHE A 250 11.90 -3.35 -20.19
N ARG A 251 12.18 -2.93 -21.43
CA ARG A 251 12.03 -3.79 -22.62
C ARG A 251 12.93 -5.02 -22.52
N VAL A 252 14.22 -4.83 -22.25
CA VAL A 252 15.20 -5.91 -22.13
C VAL A 252 14.78 -6.88 -21.03
N TRP A 253 14.49 -6.37 -19.83
CA TRP A 253 14.05 -7.21 -18.72
C TRP A 253 12.77 -7.99 -19.03
N TYR A 254 11.76 -7.35 -19.61
CA TYR A 254 10.46 -7.99 -19.85
C TYR A 254 10.48 -9.03 -20.98
N GLU A 255 11.33 -8.85 -21.99
CA GLU A 255 11.45 -9.80 -23.12
C GLU A 255 12.34 -11.01 -22.80
N GLU A 256 13.14 -10.93 -21.72
CA GLU A 256 14.06 -11.99 -21.28
C GLU A 256 13.51 -12.90 -20.16
N VAL A 257 12.43 -12.49 -19.49
CA VAL A 257 11.75 -13.24 -18.40
C VAL A 257 10.60 -14.08 -18.93
#